data_AF-A0A8J5C3V4-F1
#
_entry.id   AF-A0A8J5C3V4-F1
#
_cell.length_a   1.000
_cell.length_b   1.000
_cell.length_c   1.000
_cell.angle_alpha   90.00
_cell.angle_beta   90.00
_cell.angle_gamma   90.00
#
_symmetry.space_group_name_H-M   'P 1'
#
loop_
_entity.id
_entity.type
_entity.pdbx_description
1 polymer ?
#
loop_
_entity_poly.entity_id
_entity_poly.type
_entity_poly.pdbx_seq_one_letter_code
_entity_poly.pdbx_strand_id
1 'polypeptide(L)'
;MRQYLMLFNALWKDKRMEMILSDIWKEQAATSKLCRELPELGVVLHGVQLLTQEMVHLVHQMEYYMTFEVLECAWHDLMTLLKTAESLDDVIAAHNHFLRRIVAGALLDAESKEVRTHLRTFYNLIQNLRALQERLSHTVSAEVNARKNAMVEIKVRKILEIAS
;
A
#
# COMPACT_ATOMS: atom_id res chain seq x y z
N MET A 1 8.42 25.60 -9.36
CA MET A 1 8.31 24.32 -10.11
C MET A 1 8.99 23.12 -9.43
N ARG A 2 10.27 23.17 -9.02
CA ARG A 2 10.95 22.00 -8.40
C ARG A 2 10.24 21.45 -7.16
N GLN A 3 9.77 22.32 -6.26
CA GLN A 3 9.06 21.92 -5.03
C GLN A 3 7.75 21.19 -5.34
N TYR A 4 6.98 21.68 -6.32
CA TYR A 4 5.76 21.00 -6.79
C TYR A 4 6.04 19.61 -7.33
N LEU A 5 7.10 19.44 -8.13
CA LEU A 5 7.47 18.12 -8.64
C LEU A 5 7.90 17.16 -7.51
N MET A 6 8.62 17.66 -6.51
CA MET A 6 8.99 16.86 -5.35
C MET A 6 7.76 16.41 -4.56
N LEU A 7 6.81 17.31 -4.34
CA LEU A 7 5.54 17.00 -3.68
C LEU A 7 4.71 15.99 -4.47
N PHE A 8 4.56 16.21 -5.77
CA PHE A 8 3.86 15.27 -6.67
C PHE A 8 4.49 13.88 -6.60
N ASN A 9 5.82 13.78 -6.66
CA ASN A 9 6.52 12.50 -6.58
C ASN A 9 6.34 11.80 -5.23
N ALA A 10 6.17 12.54 -4.13
CA ALA A 10 5.87 11.97 -2.82
C ALA A 10 4.45 11.42 -2.80
N LEU A 11 3.46 12.25 -3.11
CA LEU A 11 2.04 11.85 -3.15
C LEU A 11 1.79 10.67 -4.10
N TRP A 12 2.47 10.67 -5.25
CA TRP A 12 2.36 9.59 -6.21
C TRP A 12 2.91 8.27 -5.68
N LYS A 13 4.01 8.29 -4.91
CA LYS A 13 4.55 7.08 -4.28
C LYS A 13 3.59 6.52 -3.26
N ASP A 14 2.99 7.39 -2.44
CA ASP A 14 2.03 6.99 -1.41
C ASP A 14 0.79 6.37 -2.05
N LYS A 15 0.24 7.02 -3.09
CA LYS A 15 -0.89 6.48 -3.86
C LYS A 15 -0.56 5.14 -4.52
N ARG A 16 0.67 4.97 -5.00
CA ARG A 16 1.14 3.68 -5.55
C ARG A 16 1.16 2.59 -4.47
N MET A 17 1.51 2.89 -3.22
CA MET A 17 1.53 1.89 -2.15
C MET A 17 0.11 1.43 -1.80
N GLU A 18 -0.85 2.35 -1.73
CA GLU A 18 -2.27 2.04 -1.53
C GLU A 18 -2.81 1.11 -2.63
N MET A 19 -2.48 1.40 -3.89
CA MET A 19 -2.87 0.55 -5.02
C MET A 19 -2.28 -0.86 -4.91
N ILE A 20 -1.00 -0.98 -4.53
CA ILE A 20 -0.35 -2.27 -4.32
C ILE A 20 -1.03 -3.06 -3.20
N LEU A 21 -1.33 -2.43 -2.07
CA LEU A 21 -2.02 -3.07 -0.95
C LEU A 21 -3.44 -3.51 -1.35
N SER A 22 -4.14 -2.71 -2.16
CA SER A 22 -5.44 -3.09 -2.71
C SER A 22 -5.36 -4.34 -3.60
N ASP A 23 -4.30 -4.48 -4.39
CA ASP A 23 -4.10 -5.67 -5.23
C ASP A 23 -3.71 -6.89 -4.38
N ILE A 24 -2.85 -6.73 -3.37
CA ILE A 24 -2.52 -7.78 -2.39
C ILE A 24 -3.80 -8.28 -1.72
N TRP A 25 -4.68 -7.38 -1.30
CA TRP A 25 -5.93 -7.77 -0.63
C TRP A 25 -6.85 -8.58 -1.55
N LYS A 26 -6.99 -8.20 -2.82
CA LYS A 26 -7.74 -8.98 -3.82
C LYS A 26 -7.15 -10.38 -3.99
N GLU A 27 -5.83 -10.47 -4.09
CA GLU A 27 -5.12 -11.74 -4.22
C GLU A 27 -5.26 -12.61 -2.98
N GLN A 28 -5.20 -12.02 -1.78
CA GLN A 28 -5.44 -12.71 -0.52
C GLN A 28 -6.86 -13.26 -0.44
N ALA A 29 -7.86 -12.50 -0.89
CA ALA A 29 -9.24 -12.97 -0.94
C ALA A 29 -9.40 -14.17 -1.89
N ALA A 30 -8.71 -14.17 -3.02
CA ALA A 30 -8.68 -15.31 -3.95
C ALA A 30 -7.96 -16.52 -3.34
N THR A 31 -6.75 -16.31 -2.79
CA THR A 31 -5.91 -17.35 -2.17
C THR A 31 -6.64 -18.00 -1.00
N SER A 32 -7.33 -17.22 -0.16
CA SER A 32 -8.09 -17.73 0.99
C SER A 32 -9.23 -18.66 0.59
N LYS A 33 -9.83 -18.47 -0.60
CA LYS A 33 -10.84 -19.39 -1.14
C LYS A 33 -10.23 -20.72 -1.53
N LEU A 34 -9.04 -20.70 -2.16
CA LEU A 34 -8.31 -21.92 -2.55
C LEU A 34 -7.83 -22.71 -1.33
N CYS A 35 -7.36 -22.02 -0.29
CA CYS A 35 -6.86 -22.64 0.93
C CYS A 35 -7.94 -23.29 1.81
N ARG A 36 -9.24 -23.22 1.46
CA ARG A 36 -10.27 -23.98 2.17
C ARG A 36 -10.02 -25.50 2.14
N GLU A 37 -9.32 -25.97 1.11
CA GLU A 37 -8.89 -27.37 0.96
C GLU A 37 -7.57 -27.68 1.71
N LEU A 38 -6.93 -26.66 2.30
CA LEU A 38 -5.61 -26.71 2.97
C LEU A 38 -5.69 -26.08 4.39
N PRO A 39 -6.35 -26.73 5.36
CA PRO A 39 -6.56 -26.17 6.70
C PRO A 39 -5.25 -25.84 7.45
N GLU A 40 -4.16 -26.54 7.14
CA GLU A 40 -2.83 -26.31 7.72
C GLU A 40 -2.26 -24.91 7.44
N LEU A 41 -2.75 -24.20 6.41
CA LEU A 41 -2.30 -22.85 6.06
C LEU A 41 -3.11 -21.75 6.76
N GLY A 42 -4.16 -22.09 7.51
CA GLY A 42 -5.08 -21.10 8.09
C GLY A 42 -4.39 -20.05 8.97
N VAL A 43 -3.49 -20.49 9.86
CA VAL A 43 -2.74 -19.60 10.76
C VAL A 43 -1.82 -18.66 9.99
N VAL A 44 -1.14 -19.18 8.96
CA VAL A 44 -0.23 -18.39 8.12
C VAL A 44 -1.00 -17.32 7.35
N LEU A 45 -2.13 -17.69 6.72
CA LEU A 45 -2.96 -16.74 5.97
C LEU A 45 -3.51 -15.64 6.87
N HIS A 46 -3.98 -15.99 8.05
CA HIS A 46 -4.46 -15.00 9.02
C HIS A 46 -3.36 -14.01 9.41
N GLY A 47 -2.15 -14.51 9.69
CA GLY A 47 -1.00 -13.65 10.01
C GLY A 47 -0.65 -12.68 8.88
N VAL A 48 -0.65 -13.14 7.63
CA VAL A 48 -0.37 -12.29 6.46
C VAL A 48 -1.48 -11.26 6.24
N GLN A 49 -2.75 -11.64 6.44
CA GLN A 49 -3.88 -10.72 6.37
C GLN A 49 -3.78 -9.62 7.43
N LEU A 50 -3.48 -9.96 8.69
CA LEU A 50 -3.28 -8.97 9.76
C LEU A 50 -2.15 -8.00 9.41
N LEU A 51 -1.00 -8.50 8.97
CA LEU A 51 0.12 -7.65 8.53
C LEU A 51 -0.30 -6.70 7.40
N THR A 52 -1.12 -7.18 6.47
CA THR A 52 -1.64 -6.35 5.38
C THR A 52 -2.57 -5.27 5.90
N GLN A 53 -3.45 -5.57 6.86
CA GLN A 53 -4.34 -4.57 7.47
C GLN A 53 -3.57 -3.48 8.22
N GLU A 54 -2.54 -3.85 8.99
CA GLU A 54 -1.65 -2.88 9.62
C GLU A 54 -0.98 -1.98 8.58
N MET A 55 -0.55 -2.56 7.46
CA MET A 55 0.07 -1.78 6.38
C MET A 55 -0.91 -0.80 5.71
N VAL A 56 -2.14 -1.26 5.44
CA VAL A 56 -3.24 -0.45 4.92
C VAL A 56 -3.58 0.69 5.86
N HIS A 57 -3.65 0.41 7.17
CA HIS A 57 -3.95 1.42 8.17
C HIS A 57 -2.91 2.56 8.13
N LEU A 58 -1.61 2.23 8.12
CA LEU A 58 -0.56 3.25 8.07
C LEU A 58 -0.64 4.10 6.80
N VAL A 59 -0.86 3.48 5.63
CA VAL A 59 -0.97 4.22 4.36
C VAL A 59 -2.16 5.19 4.39
N HIS A 60 -3.32 4.75 4.88
CA HIS A 60 -4.47 5.65 5.04
C HIS A 60 -4.18 6.79 6.02
N GLN A 61 -3.55 6.51 7.17
CA GLN A 61 -3.20 7.59 8.12
C GLN A 61 -2.26 8.62 7.48
N MET A 62 -1.31 8.19 6.64
CA MET A 62 -0.45 9.09 5.89
C MET A 62 -1.21 9.90 4.83
N GLU A 63 -2.16 9.29 4.11
CA GLU A 63 -3.01 9.99 3.14
C GLU A 63 -3.89 11.06 3.83
N TYR A 64 -4.47 10.72 4.98
CA TYR A 64 -5.26 11.66 5.78
C TYR A 64 -4.41 12.83 6.25
N TYR A 65 -3.24 12.56 6.83
CA TYR A 65 -2.29 13.60 7.24
C TYR A 65 -1.93 14.53 6.07
N MET A 66 -1.56 13.97 4.92
CA MET A 66 -1.14 14.79 3.77
C MET A 66 -2.28 15.64 3.21
N THR A 67 -3.48 15.08 3.10
CA THR A 67 -4.60 15.79 2.46
C THR A 67 -5.19 16.85 3.39
N PHE A 68 -5.47 16.49 4.65
CA PHE A 68 -6.23 17.34 5.55
C PHE A 68 -5.34 18.23 6.42
N GLU A 69 -4.26 17.70 6.99
CA GLU A 69 -3.41 18.48 7.92
C GLU A 69 -2.38 19.33 7.17
N VAL A 70 -1.88 18.85 6.03
CA VAL A 70 -0.84 19.55 5.27
C VAL A 70 -1.43 20.39 4.15
N LEU A 71 -2.10 19.77 3.18
CA LEU A 71 -2.54 20.45 1.97
C LEU A 71 -3.71 21.42 2.23
N GLU A 72 -4.78 20.96 2.89
CA GLU A 72 -5.96 21.79 3.14
C GLU A 72 -5.63 22.98 4.05
N CYS A 73 -4.92 22.76 5.17
CA CYS A 73 -4.52 23.83 6.05
C CYS A 73 -3.58 24.84 5.37
N ALA A 74 -2.59 24.39 4.59
CA ALA A 74 -1.71 25.30 3.88
C ALA A 74 -2.46 26.08 2.79
N TRP A 75 -3.42 25.45 2.12
CA TRP A 75 -4.26 26.10 1.12
C TRP A 75 -5.14 27.18 1.73
N HIS A 76 -5.78 26.89 2.87
CA HIS A 76 -6.58 27.86 3.61
C HIS A 76 -5.78 29.12 3.95
N ASP A 77 -4.55 28.94 4.43
CA ASP A 77 -3.67 30.05 4.80
C ASP A 77 -3.22 30.85 3.59
N LEU A 78 -2.90 30.18 2.47
CA LEU A 78 -2.61 30.86 1.21
C LEU A 78 -3.80 31.73 0.76
N MET A 79 -5.01 31.19 0.77
CA MET A 79 -6.21 31.93 0.36
C MET A 79 -6.47 33.13 1.26
N THR A 80 -6.18 33.02 2.56
CA THR A 80 -6.31 34.11 3.51
C THR A 80 -5.30 35.22 3.21
N LEU A 81 -4.04 34.87 3.00
CA LEU A 81 -2.98 35.84 2.67
C LEU A 81 -3.22 36.53 1.32
N LEU A 82 -3.74 35.80 0.33
CA LEU A 82 -4.06 36.37 -0.99
C LEU A 82 -5.22 37.38 -0.95
N LYS A 83 -6.18 37.22 -0.03
CA LYS A 83 -7.29 38.18 0.14
C LYS A 83 -6.82 39.52 0.71
N THR A 84 -5.72 39.52 1.47
CA THR A 84 -5.14 40.71 2.10
C THR A 84 -3.96 41.28 1.33
N ALA A 85 -3.58 40.68 0.20
CA ALA A 85 -2.44 41.11 -0.60
C ALA A 85 -2.78 42.40 -1.37
N GLU A 86 -1.95 43.43 -1.20
CA GLU A 86 -2.12 44.72 -1.87
C GLU A 86 -1.16 44.88 -3.07
N SER A 87 -0.10 44.06 -3.10
CA SER A 87 0.93 44.10 -4.13
C SER A 87 1.24 42.72 -4.71
N LEU A 88 1.91 42.70 -5.87
CA LEU A 88 2.44 41.47 -6.46
C LEU A 88 3.48 40.80 -5.55
N ASP A 89 4.26 41.59 -4.81
CA ASP A 89 5.26 41.07 -3.87
C ASP A 89 4.60 40.31 -2.72
N ASP A 90 3.44 40.79 -2.23
CA ASP A 90 2.65 40.08 -1.22
C ASP A 90 2.15 38.73 -1.74
N VAL A 91 1.68 38.69 -3.00
CA VAL A 91 1.24 37.45 -3.66
C VAL A 91 2.41 36.45 -3.77
N ILE A 92 3.58 36.92 -4.18
CA ILE A 92 4.80 36.09 -4.29
C ILE A 92 5.22 35.59 -2.90
N ALA A 93 5.18 36.44 -1.89
CA ALA A 93 5.52 36.08 -0.51
C ALA A 93 4.56 35.02 0.06
N ALA A 94 3.25 35.21 -0.13
CA ALA A 94 2.23 34.24 0.28
C ALA A 94 2.42 32.87 -0.40
N HIS A 95 2.70 32.88 -1.70
CA HIS A 95 2.98 31.65 -2.45
C HIS A 95 4.26 30.94 -1.98
N ASN A 96 5.33 31.69 -1.71
CA ASN A 96 6.57 31.13 -1.17
C ASN A 96 6.37 30.56 0.24
N HIS A 97 5.55 31.21 1.07
CA HIS A 97 5.17 30.70 2.38
C HIS A 97 4.40 29.37 2.26
N PHE A 98 3.39 29.32 1.39
CA PHE A 98 2.64 28.09 1.08
C PHE A 98 3.57 26.94 0.67
N LEU A 99 4.49 27.20 -0.28
CA LEU A 99 5.44 26.21 -0.76
C LEU A 99 6.38 25.69 0.35
N ARG A 100 6.87 26.56 1.24
CA ARG A 100 7.70 26.13 2.37
C ARG A 100 6.91 25.26 3.34
N ARG A 101 5.67 25.64 3.64
CA ARG A 101 4.79 24.90 4.54
C ARG A 101 4.46 23.51 4.02
N ILE A 102 4.04 23.39 2.76
CA ILE A 102 3.72 22.07 2.19
C ILE A 102 4.97 21.20 2.04
N VAL A 103 6.15 21.77 1.79
CA VAL A 103 7.40 20.99 1.72
C VAL A 103 7.80 20.45 3.09
N ALA A 104 7.70 21.25 4.15
CA ALA A 104 7.97 20.81 5.51
C ALA A 104 6.91 19.78 5.98
N GLY A 105 5.62 20.08 5.78
CA GLY A 105 4.52 19.19 6.14
C GLY A 105 4.53 17.87 5.35
N ALA A 106 4.94 17.90 4.07
CA ALA A 106 5.16 16.67 3.29
C ALA A 106 6.40 15.87 3.71
N LEU A 107 7.03 16.28 4.82
CA LEU A 107 8.26 15.71 5.33
C LEU A 107 9.36 15.74 4.27
N LEU A 108 9.47 16.75 3.41
CA LEU A 108 10.47 16.80 2.31
C LEU A 108 11.69 17.68 2.62
N ASP A 109 11.72 18.30 3.78
CA ASP A 109 12.74 19.20 4.28
C ASP A 109 13.94 18.46 4.92
N ALA A 110 14.98 19.17 5.33
CA ALA A 110 16.16 18.51 5.89
C ALA A 110 15.88 17.84 7.25
N GLU A 111 15.00 18.43 8.05
CA GLU A 111 14.73 18.02 9.43
C GLU A 111 13.94 16.70 9.46
N SER A 112 13.01 16.48 8.52
CA SER A 112 12.22 15.24 8.46
C SER A 112 12.94 14.05 7.82
N LYS A 113 14.26 14.11 7.62
CA LYS A 113 15.03 13.08 6.88
C LYS A 113 14.92 11.70 7.53
N GLU A 114 14.93 11.63 8.84
CA GLU A 114 14.82 10.37 9.58
C GLU A 114 13.45 9.73 9.36
N VAL A 115 12.37 10.49 9.55
CA VAL A 115 10.99 10.03 9.33
C VAL A 115 10.79 9.56 7.88
N ARG A 116 11.27 10.33 6.89
CA ARG A 116 11.25 9.90 5.49
C ARG A 116 11.96 8.57 5.25
N THR A 117 13.06 8.33 5.97
CA THR A 117 13.82 7.09 5.84
C THR A 117 13.02 5.91 6.36
N HIS A 118 12.34 6.07 7.50
CA HIS A 118 11.42 5.07 8.03
C HIS A 118 10.26 4.79 7.08
N LEU A 119 9.61 5.84 6.54
CA LEU A 119 8.54 5.69 5.54
C LEU A 119 9.01 4.94 4.29
N ARG A 120 10.21 5.24 3.79
CA ARG A 120 10.79 4.52 2.66
C ARG A 120 11.03 3.04 2.99
N THR A 121 11.53 2.73 4.18
CA THR A 121 11.70 1.35 4.63
C THR A 121 10.35 0.63 4.68
N PHE A 122 9.33 1.28 5.20
CA PHE A 122 7.97 0.74 5.22
C PHE A 122 7.42 0.48 3.81
N TYR A 123 7.62 1.39 2.85
CA TYR A 123 7.24 1.17 1.46
C TYR A 123 7.98 -0.01 0.81
N ASN A 124 9.25 -0.21 1.15
CA ASN A 124 9.98 -1.41 0.72
C ASN A 124 9.38 -2.70 1.32
N LEU A 125 8.91 -2.65 2.57
CA LEU A 125 8.24 -3.80 3.20
C LEU A 125 6.91 -4.13 2.51
N ILE A 126 6.14 -3.14 2.06
CA ILE A 126 4.92 -3.37 1.25
C ILE A 126 5.27 -4.09 -0.07
N GLN A 127 6.35 -3.67 -0.74
CA GLN A 127 6.80 -4.33 -1.97
C GLN A 127 7.24 -5.78 -1.72
N ASN A 128 7.93 -6.02 -0.61
CA ASN A 128 8.33 -7.37 -0.23
C ASN A 128 7.11 -8.24 0.10
N LEU A 129 6.11 -7.69 0.79
CA LEU A 129 4.85 -8.36 1.06
C LEU A 129 4.14 -8.75 -0.24
N ARG A 130 4.13 -7.88 -1.26
CA ARG A 130 3.59 -8.19 -2.58
C ARG A 130 4.25 -9.44 -3.18
N ALA A 131 5.59 -9.45 -3.24
CA ALA A 131 6.33 -10.57 -3.81
C ALA A 131 6.12 -11.87 -3.02
N LEU A 132 5.96 -11.79 -1.69
CA LEU A 132 5.63 -12.92 -0.84
C LEU A 132 4.21 -13.44 -1.11
N GLN A 133 3.24 -12.54 -1.26
CA GLN A 133 1.85 -12.88 -1.56
C GLN A 133 1.73 -13.60 -2.90
N GLU A 134 2.37 -13.08 -3.95
CA GLU A 134 2.38 -13.68 -5.29
C GLU A 134 2.96 -15.11 -5.25
N ARG A 135 4.08 -15.30 -4.54
CA ARG A 135 4.70 -16.63 -4.35
C ARG A 135 3.80 -17.59 -3.57
N LEU A 136 3.16 -17.11 -2.50
CA LEU A 136 2.25 -17.90 -1.68
C LEU A 136 1.06 -18.37 -2.52
N SER A 137 0.43 -17.45 -3.24
CA SER A 137 -0.70 -17.70 -4.15
C SER A 137 -0.36 -18.76 -5.20
N HIS A 138 0.79 -18.64 -5.86
CA HIS A 138 1.28 -19.63 -6.82
C HIS A 138 1.49 -21.01 -6.19
N THR A 139 2.12 -21.07 -5.02
CA THR A 139 2.42 -22.34 -4.33
C THR A 139 1.14 -23.03 -3.86
N VAL A 140 0.20 -22.27 -3.30
CA VAL A 140 -1.13 -22.75 -2.92
C VAL A 140 -1.87 -23.33 -4.11
N SER A 141 -1.90 -22.61 -5.24
CA SER A 141 -2.58 -23.07 -6.44
C SER A 141 -1.99 -24.40 -6.96
N ALA A 142 -0.66 -24.51 -6.99
CA ALA A 142 0.03 -25.73 -7.40
C ALA A 142 -0.29 -26.92 -6.47
N GLU A 143 -0.24 -26.72 -5.16
CA GLU A 143 -0.53 -27.76 -4.17
C GLU A 143 -1.99 -28.25 -4.23
N VAL A 144 -2.95 -27.31 -4.35
CA VAL A 144 -4.37 -27.67 -4.51
C VAL A 144 -4.59 -28.51 -5.76
N ASN A 145 -3.96 -28.16 -6.87
CA ASN A 145 -4.06 -28.94 -8.11
C ASN A 145 -3.39 -30.32 -7.99
N ALA A 146 -2.24 -30.41 -7.32
CA ALA A 146 -1.57 -31.69 -7.07
C ALA A 146 -2.44 -32.64 -6.24
N ARG A 147 -3.07 -32.14 -5.17
CA ARG A 147 -4.01 -32.94 -4.34
C ARG A 147 -5.23 -33.41 -5.12
N LYS A 148 -5.80 -32.54 -5.97
CA LYS A 148 -6.92 -32.91 -6.85
C LYS A 148 -6.54 -34.04 -7.80
N ASN A 149 -5.38 -33.94 -8.44
CA ASN A 149 -4.90 -34.97 -9.38
C ASN A 149 -4.63 -36.30 -8.67
N ALA A 150 -3.94 -36.28 -7.53
CA ALA A 150 -3.67 -37.49 -6.75
C ALA A 150 -4.97 -38.18 -6.30
N MET A 151 -5.99 -37.41 -5.90
CA MET A 151 -7.29 -37.97 -5.53
C MET A 151 -8.01 -38.63 -6.71
N VAL A 152 -7.88 -38.09 -7.93
CA VAL A 152 -8.42 -38.70 -9.15
C VAL A 152 -7.69 -40.01 -9.46
N GLU A 153 -6.36 -40.03 -9.40
CA GLU A 153 -5.56 -41.24 -9.63
C GLU A 153 -5.91 -42.36 -8.64
N ILE A 154 -6.07 -42.03 -7.36
CA ILE A 154 -6.48 -42.99 -6.32
C ILE A 154 -7.88 -43.56 -6.62
N LYS A 155 -8.82 -42.74 -7.07
CA LYS A 155 -10.17 -43.20 -7.46
C LYS A 155 -10.11 -44.14 -8.65
N VAL A 156 -9.33 -43.80 -9.68
CA VAL A 156 -9.16 -44.65 -10.87
C VAL A 156 -8.54 -46.00 -10.51
N ARG A 157 -7.47 -46.02 -9.69
CA ARG A 157 -6.84 -47.26 -9.26
C ARG A 157 -7.80 -48.18 -8.49
N LYS A 158 -8.59 -47.63 -7.55
CA LYS A 158 -9.60 -48.41 -6.82
C LYS A 158 -10.67 -49.02 -7.73
N ILE A 159 -11.08 -48.31 -8.77
CA ILE A 159 -12.05 -48.84 -9.75
C ILE A 159 -11.45 -50.02 -10.52
N LEU A 160 -10.18 -49.91 -10.93
CA LEU A 160 -9.49 -50.99 -11.64
C LEU A 160 -9.28 -52.23 -10.76
N GLU A 161 -8.99 -52.06 -9.47
CA GLU A 161 -8.85 -53.17 -8.51
C GLU A 161 -10.17 -53.89 -8.22
N ILE A 162 -11.32 -53.19 -8.27
CA ILE A 162 -12.66 -53.81 -8.09
C ILE A 162 -13.13 -54.53 -9.36
N ALA A 163 -12.60 -54.13 -10.52
CA ALA A 163 -12.97 -54.69 -11.82
C ALA A 163 -12.14 -55.94 -12.22
N SER A 164 -11.09 -56.30 -11.47
CA SER A 164 -10.30 -57.52 -11.67
C SER A 164 -10.71 -58.62 -10.70
#